data_AF-A0A699UTW7-F1
#
_entry.id   AF-A0A699UTW7-F1
#
_cell.length_a   1.000
_cell.length_b   1.000
_cell.length_c   1.000
_cell.angle_alpha   90.00
_cell.angle_beta   90.00
_cell.angle_gamma   90.00
#
_symmetry.space_group_name_H-M   'P 1'
#
loop_
_entity.id
_entity.type
_entity.pdbx_description
1 polymer ?
#
loop_
_entity_poly.entity_id
_entity_poly.type
_entity_poly.pdbx_seq_one_letter_code
_entity_poly.pdbx_strand_id
1 'polypeptide(L)' 'MMRKISFFLGLQISRSPRGIFINKSKYALESLKKYGFESYDPVDTPMVEKSKLDEDKEGKSVDPSHYH' A
#
# COMPACT_ATOMS: atom_id res chain seq x y z
N MET A 1 7.95 8.27 19.43
CA MET A 1 6.52 8.59 19.21
C MET A 1 6.07 7.89 17.92
N MET A 2 5.20 6.88 18.00
CA MET A 2 4.59 6.29 16.81
C MET A 2 3.62 7.32 16.21
N ARG A 3 3.76 7.69 14.92
CA ARG A 3 2.77 8.57 14.27
C ARG A 3 1.46 7.81 14.10
N LYS A 4 0.36 8.58 14.16
CA LYS A 4 -1.02 8.14 13.96
C LYS A 4 -1.14 7.21 12.74
N ILE A 5 -1.81 6.07 12.92
CA ILE A 5 -2.21 5.20 11.81
C ILE A 5 -3.24 5.97 10.98
N SER A 6 -3.04 6.01 9.67
CA SER A 6 -3.93 6.68 8.72
C SER A 6 -4.34 5.72 7.61
N PHE A 7 -5.51 5.95 7.02
CA PHE A 7 -5.97 5.21 5.86
C PHE A 7 -6.01 6.13 4.64
N PHE A 8 -5.50 5.67 3.49
CA PHE A 8 -5.57 6.36 2.21
C PHE A 8 -5.79 5.34 1.10
N LEU A 9 -6.77 5.57 0.22
CA LEU A 9 -7.16 4.63 -0.85
C LEU A 9 -7.42 3.19 -0.35
N GLY A 10 -7.94 3.02 0.87
CA GLY A 10 -8.15 1.70 1.49
C GLY A 10 -6.88 1.02 2.02
N LEU A 11 -5.72 1.68 1.91
CA LEU A 11 -4.44 1.21 2.43
C LEU A 11 -4.18 1.79 3.81
N GLN A 12 -3.74 0.94 4.74
CA GLN A 12 -3.32 1.38 6.07
C GLN A 12 -1.87 1.80 6.03
N ILE A 13 -1.60 3.04 6.45
CA ILE A 13 -0.28 3.66 6.43
C ILE A 13 0.13 3.98 7.86
N SER A 14 1.34 3.57 8.24
CA SER A 14 1.98 3.99 9.47
C SER A 14 3.36 4.58 9.17
N ARG A 15 3.70 5.68 9.86
CA ARG A 15 4.95 6.40 9.66
C ARG A 15 5.81 6.33 10.91
N SER A 16 7.08 5.99 10.74
CA SER A 16 8.07 5.93 11.81
C SER A 16 9.37 6.63 11.37
N PRO A 17 10.32 6.90 12.28
CA PRO A 17 11.65 7.36 11.89
C PRO A 17 12.41 6.40 10.98
N ARG A 18 12.08 5.10 11.00
CA ARG A 18 12.68 4.08 10.13
C ARG A 18 12.08 4.06 8.71
N GLY A 19 10.98 4.78 8.48
CA GLY A 19 10.30 4.81 7.19
C GLY A 19 8.78 4.70 7.28
N ILE A 20 8.17 4.46 6.13
CA ILE A 20 6.72 4.29 5.95
C ILE A 20 6.42 2.81 5.80
N PHE A 21 5.44 2.33 6.55
CA PHE A 21 4.90 0.99 6.41
C PHE A 21 3.49 1.08 5.82
N ILE A 22 3.24 0.25 4.79
CA ILE A 22 1.96 0.20 4.08
C ILE A 22 1.42 -1.22 4.20
N ASN A 23 0.28 -1.34 4.87
CA ASN A 23 -0.47 -2.58 4.95
C ASN A 23 -1.64 -2.55 3.96
N LYS A 24 -1.72 -3.58 3.11
CA LYS A 24 -2.72 -3.73 2.05
C LYS A 24 -3.83 -4.73 2.38
N SER A 25 -3.85 -5.33 3.57
CA SER A 25 -4.76 -6.43 3.89
C SER A 25 -6.22 -6.01 3.76
N LYS A 26 -6.56 -4.81 4.23
CA LYS A 26 -7.91 -4.24 4.10
C LYS A 26 -8.35 -4.10 2.65
N TYR A 27 -7.53 -3.46 1.81
CA TYR A 27 -7.80 -3.30 0.38
C TYR A 27 -7.94 -4.65 -0.34
N ALA A 28 -7.04 -5.60 -0.07
CA ALA A 28 -7.10 -6.93 -0.66
C ALA A 28 -8.40 -7.65 -0.29
N LEU A 29 -8.76 -7.62 1.00
CA LEU A 29 -9.99 -8.23 1.50
C LEU A 29 -11.22 -7.57 0.85
N GLU A 30 -11.32 -6.24 0.87
CA GLU A 30 -12.42 -5.50 0.23
C GLU A 30 -12.53 -5.79 -1.27
N SER A 31 -11.41 -5.98 -1.97
CA SER A 31 -11.39 -6.38 -3.38
C SER A 31 -11.96 -7.78 -3.56
N LEU A 32 -11.54 -8.75 -2.74
CA LEU A 32 -12.10 -10.11 -2.77
C LEU A 32 -13.61 -10.09 -2.52
N LYS A 33 -14.08 -9.30 -1.54
CA LYS A 33 -15.51 -9.11 -1.26
C LYS A 33 -16.27 -8.61 -2.47
N LYS A 34 -15.76 -7.56 -3.12
CA LYS A 34 -16.40 -6.91 -4.27
C LYS A 34 -16.65 -7.87 -5.43
N TYR A 35 -15.78 -8.85 -5.63
CA TYR A 35 -15.88 -9.82 -6.73
C TYR A 35 -16.42 -11.19 -6.29
N GLY A 36 -16.81 -11.35 -5.02
CA GLY A 36 -17.37 -12.61 -4.51
C GLY A 36 -16.32 -13.71 -4.29
N PHE A 37 -15.05 -13.35 -4.10
CA PHE A 37 -13.93 -14.28 -3.90
C PHE A 37 -13.59 -14.56 -2.43
N GLU A 38 -14.47 -14.20 -1.48
CA GLU A 38 -14.20 -14.36 -0.03
C GLU A 38 -14.03 -15.82 0.40
N SER A 39 -14.66 -16.75 -0.33
CA SER A 39 -14.69 -18.18 -0.02
C SER A 39 -13.91 -19.03 -1.02
N TYR A 40 -13.15 -18.39 -1.91
CA TYR A 40 -12.36 -19.12 -2.92
C TYR A 40 -11.08 -19.63 -2.26
N ASP A 41 -10.59 -20.78 -2.74
CA ASP A 41 -9.35 -21.33 -2.23
C ASP A 41 -8.19 -20.36 -2.49
N PRO A 42 -7.27 -20.19 -1.52
CA PRO A 42 -6.10 -19.36 -1.73
C PRO A 42 -5.25 -19.97 -2.85
N VAL A 43 -4.87 -19.14 -3.81
CA VAL A 43 -3.90 -19.50 -4.83
C VAL A 43 -2.54 -19.00 -4.37
N ASP A 44 -1.51 -19.84 -4.45
CA ASP A 44 -0.11 -19.46 -4.25
C ASP A 44 0.41 -18.60 -5.42
N THR A 45 -0.33 -17.56 -5.76
CA THR A 45 0.20 -16.49 -6.60
C THR A 45 1.00 -15.58 -5.67
N PRO A 46 2.34 -15.66 -5.66
CA PRO A 46 3.12 -14.72 -4.87
C PRO A 46 2.76 -13.31 -5.33
N MET A 47 2.32 -12.47 -4.40
CA MET A 47 2.30 -11.04 -4.66
C MET A 47 3.75 -10.65 -4.93
N VAL A 48 4.05 -10.18 -6.15
CA VAL A 48 5.39 -9.71 -6.51
C VAL A 48 5.90 -8.82 -5.38
N GLU A 49 7.01 -9.26 -4.77
CA GLU A 49 7.71 -8.45 -3.80
C GLU A 49 8.10 -7.16 -4.52
N LYS A 50 7.57 -6.04 -4.04
CA LYS A 50 7.74 -4.75 -4.71
C LYS A 50 9.24 -4.49 -4.86
N SER A 51 9.65 -4.01 -6.03
CA SER A 51 10.91 -3.27 -6.17
C SER A 51 10.99 -2.24 -5.04
N LYS A 52 12.15 -2.10 -4.39
CA LYS A 52 12.37 -1.02 -3.42
C LYS A 52 11.95 0.29 -4.08
N LEU A 53 11.07 1.04 -3.42
CA LEU A 53 10.80 2.41 -3.81
C LEU A 53 12.07 3.19 -3.50
N ASP A 54 12.79 3.61 -4.54
CA ASP A 54 14.00 4.42 -4.44
C ASP A 54 13.72 5.82 -4.98
N GLU A 55 14.57 6.77 -4.64
CA GLU A 55 14.49 8.10 -5.22
C GLU A 55 14.92 8.02 -6.68
N ASP A 56 14.04 8.43 -7.59
CA ASP A 56 14.43 8.64 -8.97
C ASP A 56 15.27 9.91 -9.07
N LYS A 57 16.60 9.75 -9.01
CA LYS A 57 17.57 10.86 -9.05
C LYS A 57 17.55 11.63 -10.38
N GLU A 58 17.07 11.00 -11.45
CA GLU A 58 16.95 11.61 -12.78
C GLU A 58 15.52 12.11 -13.05
N GLY A 59 14.57 11.75 -12.18
CA GLY A 59 13.17 12.11 -12.27
C GLY A 59 12.91 13.60 -12.00
N LYS A 60 11.83 14.12 -12.60
CA LYS A 60 11.36 15.48 -12.27
C LYS A 60 10.83 15.50 -10.85
N SER A 61 11.26 16.50 -10.08
CA SER A 61 10.67 16.81 -8.77
C SER A 61 9.18 17.06 -8.92
N VAL A 62 8.38 16.31 -8.15
CA VAL A 62 6.93 16.42 -8.07
C VAL A 62 6.55 16.86 -6.66
N ASP A 63 5.58 17.76 -6.54
CA ASP A 63 5.01 18.10 -5.23
C ASP A 63 4.24 16.87 -4.68
N PRO A 64 4.67 16.26 -3.56
CA PRO A 64 4.01 15.09 -3.00
C PRO A 64 2.57 15.36 -2.52
N SER A 65 2.20 16.63 -2.40
CA SER A 65 0.88 17.10 -1.95
C SER A 65 -0.10 17.30 -3.12
N HIS A 66 0.39 17.28 -4.35
CA HIS A 66 -0.39 17.56 -5.54
C HIS A 66 -0.94 16.27 -6.15
N TYR A 67 -2.26 16.08 -6.04
CA TYR A 67 -3.00 15.00 -6.69
C TYR A 67 -4.04 15.65 -7.63
N HIS A 68 -4.17 15.13 -8.86
CA HIS A 68 -5.19 15.53 -9.83
C HIS A 68 -6.54 14.86 -9.58
#